data_AF-A0A850LZ22-F1
#
_entry.id   AF-A0A850LZ22-F1
#
_cell.length_a   1.000
_cell.length_b   1.000
_cell.length_c   1.000
_cell.angle_alpha   90.00
_cell.angle_beta   90.00
_cell.angle_gamma   90.00
#
_symmetry.space_group_name_H-M   'P 1'
#
loop_
_entity.id
_entity.type
_entity.pdbx_description
1 polymer ?
#
loop_
_entity_poly.entity_id
_entity_poly.type
_entity_poly.pdbx_seq_one_letter_code
_entity_poly.pdbx_strand_id
1 'polypeptide(L)'
;MSCPISKEDLVAFIYNELDEQKKKIIKQHIKTCAECEKEIASFQKERTILKEWKVDAPNKEFVFVEEKQSVTSWIKAYFPWLSAKPARIGYTFAGIAVLLILILSLINFEFNYDQSGISVNMSIFGKGKEETVDREFLTKLMENQQEAINLVLQAISVSEEKMTQERNIMISQLIQEIQKQRETDMMLIEQNIEYFRSLTVEKFRENDELLGRLVSFAEENLMR
;
A
#
# COMPACT_ATOMS: atom_id res chain seq x y z
N MET A 1 53.09 -18.07 -10.37
CA MET A 1 52.56 -19.13 -11.26
C MET A 1 51.08 -18.80 -11.45
N SER A 2 50.63 -18.67 -12.70
CA SER A 2 49.27 -18.22 -13.00
C SER A 2 48.25 -19.16 -12.38
N CYS A 3 47.41 -18.64 -11.47
CA CYS A 3 46.33 -19.42 -10.87
C CYS A 3 45.30 -19.75 -11.96
N PRO A 4 45.00 -21.04 -12.22
CA PRO A 4 43.98 -21.43 -13.19
C PRO A 4 42.55 -21.35 -12.63
N ILE A 5 42.41 -21.06 -11.33
CA ILE A 5 41.12 -21.00 -10.63
C ILE A 5 40.68 -19.56 -10.54
N SER A 6 39.46 -19.27 -11.00
CA SER A 6 38.88 -17.93 -10.90
C SER A 6 38.32 -17.68 -9.48
N LYS A 7 38.13 -16.41 -9.13
CA LYS A 7 37.58 -16.05 -7.82
C LYS A 7 36.13 -16.51 -7.66
N GLU A 8 35.38 -16.51 -8.75
CA GLU A 8 34.00 -16.99 -8.82
C GLU A 8 33.91 -18.47 -8.44
N ASP A 9 34.85 -19.29 -8.91
CA ASP A 9 34.92 -20.72 -8.56
C ASP A 9 35.24 -20.92 -7.06
N LEU A 10 36.09 -20.07 -6.47
CA LEU A 10 36.37 -20.13 -5.02
C LEU A 10 35.15 -19.74 -4.18
N VAL A 11 34.38 -18.74 -4.61
CA VAL A 11 33.13 -18.35 -3.96
C VAL A 11 32.08 -19.46 -4.10
N ALA A 12 31.87 -19.98 -5.30
CA ALA A 12 30.95 -21.10 -5.55
C ALA A 12 31.32 -22.35 -4.72
N PHE A 13 32.62 -22.59 -4.51
CA PHE A 13 33.10 -23.63 -3.59
C PHE A 13 32.67 -23.37 -2.14
N ILE A 14 32.80 -22.14 -1.61
CA ILE A 14 32.42 -21.76 -0.25
C ILE A 14 30.90 -21.87 -0.01
N TYR A 15 30.11 -21.56 -1.03
CA TYR A 15 28.65 -21.68 -0.98
C TYR A 15 28.14 -23.08 -1.36
N ASN A 16 29.04 -24.03 -1.65
CA ASN A 16 28.71 -25.41 -2.00
C ASN A 16 27.90 -25.56 -3.31
N GLU A 17 28.07 -24.63 -4.25
CA GLU A 17 27.34 -24.56 -5.53
C GLU A 17 28.03 -25.30 -6.68
N LEU A 18 29.21 -25.89 -6.43
CA LEU A 18 29.98 -26.64 -7.43
C LEU A 18 29.69 -28.13 -7.43
N ASP A 19 29.92 -28.77 -8.58
CA ASP A 19 29.88 -30.22 -8.74
C ASP A 19 31.00 -30.92 -7.94
N GLU A 20 30.76 -32.17 -7.53
CA GLU A 20 31.69 -32.97 -6.72
C GLU A 20 33.07 -33.19 -7.37
N GLN A 21 33.14 -33.20 -8.70
CA GLN A 21 34.40 -33.30 -9.43
C GLN A 21 35.23 -32.01 -9.32
N LYS A 22 34.60 -30.84 -9.49
CA LYS A 22 35.26 -29.53 -9.38
C LYS A 22 35.69 -29.23 -7.94
N LYS A 23 34.89 -29.61 -6.94
CA LYS A 23 35.25 -29.49 -5.52
C LYS A 23 36.54 -30.23 -5.19
N LYS A 24 36.76 -31.44 -5.74
CA LYS A 24 37.99 -32.21 -5.51
C LYS A 24 39.22 -31.51 -6.10
N ILE A 25 39.08 -30.98 -7.32
CA ILE A 25 40.15 -30.23 -8.01
C ILE A 25 40.54 -28.99 -7.20
N ILE A 26 39.55 -28.19 -6.78
CA ILE A 26 39.77 -26.99 -5.96
C ILE A 26 40.40 -27.35 -4.61
N LYS A 27 39.88 -28.38 -3.93
CA LYS A 27 40.42 -28.86 -2.64
C LYS A 27 41.88 -29.33 -2.73
N GLN A 28 42.26 -29.91 -3.86
CA GLN A 28 43.65 -30.29 -4.11
C GLN A 28 44.52 -29.07 -4.43
N HIS A 29 43.99 -28.11 -5.20
CA HIS A 29 44.69 -26.89 -5.58
C HIS A 29 44.99 -25.98 -4.38
N ILE A 30 44.04 -25.79 -3.46
CA ILE A 30 44.20 -24.95 -2.25
C ILE A 30 45.39 -25.41 -1.41
N LYS A 31 45.68 -26.72 -1.34
CA LYS A 31 46.84 -27.26 -0.61
C LYS A 31 48.19 -26.85 -1.21
N THR A 32 48.20 -26.45 -2.47
CA THR A 32 49.41 -26.12 -3.24
C THR A 32 49.54 -24.64 -3.56
N CYS A 33 48.46 -23.86 -3.44
CA CYS A 33 48.40 -22.44 -3.79
C CYS A 33 48.08 -21.58 -2.55
N ALA A 34 49.11 -20.90 -2.03
CA ALA A 34 49.00 -20.03 -0.86
C ALA A 34 48.11 -18.79 -1.09
N GLU A 35 47.88 -18.38 -2.33
CA GLU A 35 47.01 -17.25 -2.67
C GLU A 35 45.53 -17.63 -2.52
N CYS A 36 45.11 -18.77 -3.10
CA CYS A 36 43.74 -19.28 -2.96
C CYS A 36 43.38 -19.65 -1.52
N GLU A 37 44.35 -20.16 -0.75
CA GLU A 37 44.13 -20.44 0.68
C GLU A 37 43.84 -19.17 1.48
N LYS A 38 44.60 -18.10 1.22
CA LYS A 38 44.39 -16.78 1.86
C LYS A 38 43.04 -16.17 1.47
N GLU A 39 42.65 -16.27 0.19
CA GLU A 39 41.37 -15.75 -0.27
C GLU A 39 40.18 -16.46 0.40
N ILE A 40 40.21 -17.80 0.48
CA ILE A 40 39.16 -18.56 1.18
C ILE A 40 39.08 -18.21 2.66
N ALA A 41 40.23 -18.10 3.34
CA ALA A 41 40.28 -17.70 4.74
C ALA A 41 39.68 -16.30 4.96
N SER A 42 39.90 -15.38 4.02
CA SER A 42 39.36 -14.01 4.07
C SER A 42 37.83 -14.01 3.93
N PHE A 43 37.29 -14.74 2.95
CA PHE A 43 35.84 -14.87 2.76
C PHE A 43 35.14 -15.57 3.93
N GLN A 44 35.75 -16.60 4.51
CA GLN A 44 35.19 -17.29 5.68
C GLN A 44 35.11 -16.37 6.90
N LYS A 45 36.10 -15.49 7.08
CA LYS A 45 36.10 -14.48 8.14
C LYS A 45 34.98 -13.45 7.95
N GLU A 46 34.84 -12.89 6.75
CA GLU A 46 33.76 -11.95 6.42
C GLU A 46 32.37 -12.57 6.62
N ARG A 47 32.19 -13.84 6.22
CA ARG A 47 30.94 -14.57 6.42
C ARG A 47 30.59 -14.72 7.90
N THR A 48 31.59 -14.92 8.75
CA THR A 48 31.37 -15.02 10.21
C THR A 48 30.88 -13.69 10.76
N ILE A 49 31.50 -12.59 10.35
CA ILE A 49 31.09 -11.23 10.74
C ILE A 49 29.66 -10.94 10.29
N LEU A 50 29.31 -11.28 9.04
CA LEU A 50 27.96 -11.06 8.51
C LEU A 50 26.89 -11.95 9.17
N LYS A 51 27.24 -13.15 9.63
CA LYS A 51 26.31 -14.01 10.39
C LYS A 51 25.96 -13.44 11.76
N GLU A 52 26.88 -12.72 12.38
CA GLU A 52 26.65 -12.05 13.66
C GLU A 52 25.86 -10.75 13.51
N TRP A 53 25.73 -10.23 12.28
CA TRP A 53 24.96 -9.05 12.00
C TRP A 53 23.47 -9.30 12.27
N LYS A 54 22.95 -8.74 13.37
CA LYS A 54 21.52 -8.71 13.66
C LYS A 54 20.89 -7.62 12.80
N VAL A 55 20.07 -8.02 11.83
CA VAL A 55 19.21 -7.08 11.11
C VAL A 55 18.10 -6.69 12.06
N ASP A 56 18.10 -5.43 12.50
CA ASP A 56 16.95 -4.88 13.22
C ASP A 56 15.73 -5.01 12.32
N ALA A 57 14.66 -5.60 12.86
CA ALA A 57 13.40 -5.73 12.12
C ALA A 57 13.01 -4.33 11.61
N PRO A 58 12.63 -4.18 10.33
CA PRO A 58 12.26 -2.88 9.80
C PRO A 58 11.22 -2.27 10.72
N ASN A 59 11.48 -1.05 11.20
CA ASN A 59 10.49 -0.33 11.99
C ASN A 59 9.25 -0.21 11.11
N LYS A 60 8.14 -0.82 11.56
CA LYS A 60 6.86 -0.85 10.84
C LYS A 60 6.13 0.50 10.93
N GLU A 61 6.72 1.50 11.57
CA GLU A 61 6.31 2.90 11.41
C GLU A 61 6.62 3.36 9.99
N PHE A 62 5.64 3.15 9.11
CA PHE A 62 5.54 3.90 7.88
C PHE A 62 5.36 5.39 8.26
N VAL A 63 6.45 6.16 8.17
CA VAL A 63 6.38 7.61 8.26
C VAL A 63 5.82 8.11 6.95
N PHE A 64 4.52 8.40 6.93
CA PHE A 64 3.90 9.14 5.84
C PHE A 64 4.41 10.58 5.89
N VAL A 65 5.45 10.87 5.12
CA VAL A 65 5.89 12.24 4.87
C VAL A 65 4.87 12.86 3.94
N GLU A 66 3.89 13.56 4.52
CA GLU A 66 2.99 14.40 3.76
C GLU A 66 3.82 15.57 3.22
N GLU A 67 4.30 15.45 1.97
CA GLU A 67 4.89 16.57 1.25
C GLU A 67 3.83 17.67 1.18
N LYS A 68 4.07 18.76 1.90
CA LYS A 68 3.23 19.95 1.86
C LYS A 68 3.28 20.52 0.44
N GLN A 69 2.35 20.07 -0.40
CA GLN A 69 2.11 20.64 -1.72
C GLN A 69 1.68 22.09 -1.51
N SER A 70 2.64 23.00 -1.69
CA SER A 70 2.41 24.43 -1.63
C SER A 70 1.31 24.82 -2.61
N VAL A 71 0.34 25.63 -2.20
CA VAL A 71 -0.74 26.13 -3.07
C VAL A 71 -0.18 26.74 -4.36
N THR A 72 1.05 27.27 -4.32
CA THR A 72 1.75 27.80 -5.50
C THR A 72 2.16 26.75 -6.53
N SER A 73 2.37 25.48 -6.16
CA SER A 73 2.68 24.40 -7.12
C SER A 73 1.44 24.01 -7.91
N TRP A 74 0.28 23.93 -7.25
CA TRP A 74 -1.00 23.66 -7.91
C TRP A 74 -1.41 24.78 -8.88
N ILE A 75 -1.25 26.06 -8.49
CA ILE A 75 -1.54 27.21 -9.37
C ILE A 75 -0.63 27.19 -10.61
N LYS A 76 0.65 26.86 -10.44
CA LYS A 76 1.59 26.73 -11.56
C LYS A 76 1.25 25.57 -12.49
N ALA A 77 0.76 24.45 -11.95
CA ALA A 77 0.34 23.29 -12.73
C ALA A 77 -0.92 23.59 -13.56
N TYR A 78 -1.88 24.31 -12.98
CA TYR A 78 -3.16 24.60 -13.65
C TYR A 78 -3.09 25.80 -14.61
N PHE A 79 -2.28 26.81 -14.29
CA PHE A 79 -2.12 28.02 -15.10
C PHE A 79 -0.66 28.24 -15.52
N PRO A 80 -0.14 27.46 -16.48
CA PRO A 80 1.25 27.56 -16.93
C PRO A 80 1.61 28.94 -17.51
N TRP A 81 0.62 29.66 -18.04
CA TRP A 81 0.80 31.03 -18.57
C TRP A 81 1.11 32.08 -17.50
N LEU A 82 0.76 31.83 -16.21
CA LEU A 82 1.12 32.71 -15.10
C LEU A 82 2.63 32.72 -14.81
N SER A 83 3.36 31.71 -15.29
CA SER A 83 4.82 31.60 -15.14
C SER A 83 5.61 32.24 -16.29
N ALA A 84 4.92 32.83 -17.27
CA ALA A 84 5.56 33.44 -18.42
C ALA A 84 6.36 34.71 -18.04
N LYS A 85 7.48 34.93 -18.74
CA LYS A 85 8.33 36.14 -18.58
C LYS A 85 7.47 37.42 -18.63
N PRO A 86 7.76 38.44 -17.80
CA PRO A 86 6.89 39.63 -17.63
C PRO A 86 6.58 40.37 -18.93
N ALA A 87 7.46 40.27 -19.94
CA ALA A 87 7.25 40.86 -21.26
C ALA A 87 6.08 40.26 -22.07
N ARG A 88 5.66 39.02 -21.80
CA ARG A 88 4.50 38.39 -22.50
C ARG A 88 3.16 38.67 -21.81
N ILE A 89 3.18 39.05 -20.53
CA ILE A 89 1.99 39.32 -19.72
C ILE A 89 1.26 40.56 -20.24
N GLY A 90 1.99 41.57 -20.73
CA GLY A 90 1.41 42.82 -21.23
C GLY A 90 0.44 42.64 -22.40
N TYR A 91 0.78 41.78 -23.37
CA TYR A 91 -0.08 41.50 -24.52
C TYR A 91 -1.31 40.65 -24.16
N THR A 92 -1.15 39.69 -23.23
CA THR A 92 -2.29 38.87 -22.77
C THR A 92 -3.28 39.67 -21.94
N PHE A 93 -2.81 40.62 -21.12
CA PHE A 93 -3.69 41.44 -20.29
C PHE A 93 -4.56 42.38 -21.14
N ALA A 94 -3.99 42.97 -22.21
CA ALA A 94 -4.75 43.78 -23.15
C ALA A 94 -5.84 42.97 -23.88
N GLY A 95 -5.53 41.74 -24.31
CA GLY A 95 -6.51 40.86 -24.94
C GLY A 95 -7.64 40.46 -24.01
N ILE A 96 -7.32 40.10 -22.76
CA ILE A 96 -8.34 39.73 -21.75
C ILE A 96 -9.20 40.95 -21.40
N ALA A 97 -8.63 42.14 -21.25
CA ALA A 97 -9.40 43.35 -20.95
C ALA A 97 -10.40 43.67 -22.06
N VAL A 98 -10.00 43.58 -23.33
CA VAL A 98 -10.90 43.80 -24.47
C VAL A 98 -12.02 42.75 -24.50
N LEU A 99 -11.68 41.48 -24.27
CA LEU A 99 -12.65 40.39 -24.26
C LEU A 99 -13.63 40.51 -23.08
N LEU A 100 -13.15 40.94 -21.92
CA LEU A 100 -13.97 41.19 -20.74
C LEU A 100 -14.88 42.40 -20.94
N ILE A 101 -14.40 43.49 -21.55
CA ILE A 101 -15.24 44.64 -21.93
C ILE A 101 -16.32 44.21 -22.93
N LEU A 102 -15.98 43.36 -23.91
CA LEU A 102 -16.93 42.85 -24.89
C LEU A 102 -18.02 41.99 -24.25
N ILE A 103 -17.65 41.16 -23.25
CA ILE A 103 -18.60 40.39 -22.46
C ILE A 103 -19.46 41.30 -21.58
N LEU A 104 -18.88 42.29 -20.89
CA LEU A 104 -19.62 43.24 -20.06
C LEU A 104 -20.59 44.09 -20.89
N SER A 105 -20.19 44.44 -22.12
CA SER A 105 -21.06 45.11 -23.09
C SER A 105 -22.22 44.22 -23.53
N LEU A 106 -22.05 42.90 -23.56
CA LEU A 106 -23.12 41.96 -23.87
C LEU A 106 -24.12 41.79 -22.70
N ILE A 107 -23.67 42.00 -21.46
CA ILE A 107 -24.42 41.68 -20.23
C ILE A 107 -25.11 42.92 -19.60
N ASN A 108 -25.01 44.08 -20.25
CA ASN A 108 -25.63 45.34 -19.79
C ASN A 108 -25.35 45.63 -18.29
N PHE A 109 -24.08 45.60 -17.92
CA PHE A 109 -23.59 45.77 -16.56
C PHE A 109 -23.76 47.24 -16.09
N GLU A 110 -24.64 47.49 -15.12
CA GLU A 110 -24.81 48.79 -14.46
C GLU A 110 -24.11 48.74 -13.08
N PHE A 111 -23.07 49.57 -12.89
CA PHE A 111 -22.36 49.72 -11.61
C PHE A 111 -22.69 51.09 -11.02
N ASN A 112 -23.45 51.12 -9.93
CA ASN A 112 -23.77 52.35 -9.22
C ASN A 112 -23.22 52.29 -7.78
N TYR A 113 -22.51 53.35 -7.39
CA TYR A 113 -21.86 53.47 -6.09
C TYR A 113 -22.49 54.64 -5.34
N ASP A 114 -23.40 54.33 -4.40
CA ASP A 114 -24.04 55.30 -3.51
C ASP A 114 -23.63 55.04 -2.06
N GLN A 115 -23.83 56.03 -1.19
CA GLN A 115 -23.42 56.06 0.22
C GLN A 115 -24.02 54.94 1.10
N SER A 116 -24.92 54.12 0.54
CA SER A 116 -25.59 53.01 1.24
C SER A 116 -25.23 51.60 0.73
N GLY A 117 -24.31 51.46 -0.24
CA GLY A 117 -23.78 50.15 -0.64
C GLY A 117 -23.45 50.03 -2.14
N ILE A 118 -22.86 48.90 -2.50
CA ILE A 118 -22.53 48.56 -3.88
C ILE A 118 -23.71 47.78 -4.47
N SER A 119 -24.40 48.37 -5.45
CA SER A 119 -25.44 47.66 -6.22
C SER A 119 -24.87 47.29 -7.59
N VAL A 120 -24.82 45.98 -7.86
CA VAL A 120 -24.36 45.44 -9.15
C VAL A 120 -25.56 44.78 -9.81
N ASN A 121 -25.98 45.31 -10.95
CA ASN A 121 -27.06 44.70 -11.74
C ASN A 121 -26.47 44.12 -13.04
N MET A 122 -26.76 42.86 -13.31
CA MET A 122 -26.38 42.16 -14.53
C MET A 122 -27.65 41.58 -15.15
N SER A 123 -28.07 42.09 -16.31
CA SER A 123 -29.31 41.65 -16.96
C SER A 123 -29.01 41.15 -18.37
N ILE A 124 -29.12 39.83 -18.59
CA ILE A 124 -28.89 39.18 -19.89
C ILE A 124 -30.17 39.22 -20.76
N PHE A 125 -31.33 39.39 -20.13
CA PHE A 125 -32.60 39.62 -20.80
C PHE A 125 -33.11 41.00 -20.38
N GLY A 126 -33.36 41.86 -21.37
CA GLY A 126 -33.63 43.29 -21.19
C GLY A 126 -34.69 43.57 -20.12
N LYS A 127 -34.54 44.72 -19.43
CA LYS A 127 -35.39 45.23 -18.35
C LYS A 127 -36.86 44.83 -18.57
N GLY A 128 -37.25 43.71 -17.96
CA GLY A 128 -38.64 43.34 -17.82
C GLY A 128 -39.29 44.41 -16.98
N LYS A 129 -40.29 45.09 -17.53
CA LYS A 129 -41.30 45.76 -16.71
C LYS A 129 -41.75 44.77 -15.64
N GLU A 130 -41.96 45.24 -14.41
CA GLU A 130 -42.55 44.47 -13.32
C GLU A 130 -43.78 43.69 -13.82
N GLU A 131 -43.56 42.43 -14.20
CA GLU A 131 -44.62 41.50 -14.52
C GLU A 131 -45.00 40.82 -13.21
N THR A 132 -46.23 41.09 -12.80
CA THR A 132 -46.93 40.33 -11.78
C THR A 132 -46.76 38.86 -12.09
N VAL A 133 -46.04 38.15 -11.22
CA VAL A 133 -45.76 36.72 -11.36
C VAL A 133 -47.07 35.99 -11.64
N ASP A 134 -47.21 35.50 -12.88
CA ASP A 134 -48.39 34.78 -13.31
C ASP A 134 -48.51 33.50 -12.50
N ARG A 135 -49.67 33.29 -11.85
CA ARG A 135 -49.89 32.14 -10.98
C ARG A 135 -49.70 30.82 -11.73
N GLU A 136 -49.92 30.82 -13.04
CA GLU A 136 -49.70 29.65 -13.91
C GLU A 136 -48.22 29.25 -14.00
N PHE A 137 -47.29 30.21 -13.98
CA PHE A 137 -45.85 29.94 -14.00
C PHE A 137 -45.38 29.35 -12.67
N LEU A 138 -45.89 29.86 -11.55
CA LEU A 138 -45.62 29.31 -10.21
C LEU A 138 -46.13 27.87 -10.06
N THR A 139 -47.32 27.57 -10.59
CA THR A 139 -47.85 26.20 -10.55
C THR A 139 -47.01 25.22 -11.37
N LYS A 140 -46.51 25.62 -12.55
CA LYS A 140 -45.63 24.78 -13.38
C LYS A 140 -44.26 24.55 -12.73
N LEU A 141 -43.71 25.56 -12.05
CA LEU A 141 -42.47 25.42 -11.29
C LEU A 141 -42.63 24.47 -10.10
N MET A 142 -43.73 24.57 -9.36
CA MET A 142 -44.03 23.67 -8.25
C MET A 142 -44.26 22.23 -8.73
N GLU A 143 -44.97 22.04 -9.85
CA GLU A 143 -45.19 20.73 -10.47
C GLU A 143 -43.87 20.07 -10.91
N ASN A 144 -43.00 20.82 -11.58
CA ASN A 144 -41.69 20.32 -12.03
C ASN A 144 -40.75 19.99 -10.84
N GLN A 145 -40.82 20.78 -9.76
CA GLN A 145 -40.09 20.45 -8.52
C GLN A 145 -40.65 19.19 -7.85
N GLN A 146 -41.98 19.01 -7.84
CA GLN A 146 -42.62 17.82 -7.29
C GLN A 146 -42.22 16.56 -8.07
N GLU A 147 -42.18 16.66 -9.40
CA GLU A 147 -41.77 15.56 -10.28
C GLU A 147 -40.29 15.19 -10.06
N ALA A 148 -39.41 16.18 -9.92
CA ALA A 148 -38.01 15.94 -9.58
C ALA A 148 -37.84 15.25 -8.22
N ILE A 149 -38.60 15.65 -7.20
CA ILE A 149 -38.58 15.00 -5.88
C ILE A 149 -39.04 13.54 -5.97
N ASN A 150 -40.13 13.27 -6.69
CA ASN A 150 -40.64 11.92 -6.86
C ASN A 150 -39.64 11.00 -7.56
N LEU A 151 -38.93 11.52 -8.57
CA LEU A 151 -37.89 10.77 -9.28
C LEU A 151 -36.68 10.48 -8.39
N VAL A 152 -36.25 11.44 -7.57
CA VAL A 152 -35.18 11.23 -6.58
C VAL A 152 -35.57 10.19 -5.53
N LEU A 153 -36.79 10.27 -4.99
CA LEU A 153 -37.30 9.28 -4.03
C LEU A 153 -37.34 7.87 -4.63
N GLN A 154 -37.74 7.75 -5.89
CA GLN A 154 -37.71 6.48 -6.62
C GLN A 154 -36.28 5.99 -6.87
N ALA A 155 -35.35 6.89 -7.21
CA ALA A 155 -33.95 6.52 -7.39
C ALA A 155 -33.30 6.04 -6.09
N ILE A 156 -33.65 6.67 -4.95
CA ILE A 156 -33.17 6.26 -3.62
C ILE A 156 -33.67 4.85 -3.29
N SER A 157 -34.96 4.56 -3.44
CA SER A 157 -35.49 3.22 -3.12
C SER A 157 -34.88 2.11 -3.99
N VAL A 158 -34.69 2.37 -5.28
CA VAL A 158 -33.99 1.46 -6.20
C VAL A 158 -32.52 1.27 -5.78
N SER A 159 -31.87 2.31 -5.27
CA SER A 159 -30.49 2.23 -4.77
C SER A 159 -30.38 1.44 -3.46
N GLU A 160 -31.36 1.57 -2.55
CA GLU A 160 -31.41 0.84 -1.28
C GLU A 160 -31.59 -0.67 -1.49
N GLU A 161 -32.41 -1.06 -2.47
CA GLU A 161 -32.60 -2.45 -2.83
C GLU A 161 -31.31 -3.07 -3.38
N LYS A 162 -30.62 -2.38 -4.29
CA LYS A 162 -29.31 -2.81 -4.81
C LYS A 162 -28.26 -2.89 -3.72
N MET A 163 -28.14 -1.86 -2.87
CA MET A 163 -27.21 -1.86 -1.74
C MET A 163 -27.48 -3.01 -0.77
N THR A 164 -28.74 -3.35 -0.54
CA THR A 164 -29.10 -4.46 0.34
C THR A 164 -28.70 -5.81 -0.26
N GLN A 165 -28.90 -6.00 -1.56
CA GLN A 165 -28.48 -7.22 -2.27
C GLN A 165 -26.96 -7.39 -2.25
N GLU A 166 -26.21 -6.35 -2.59
CA GLU A 166 -24.73 -6.37 -2.57
C GLU A 166 -24.19 -6.64 -1.16
N ARG A 167 -24.76 -5.98 -0.14
CA ARG A 167 -24.38 -6.18 1.26
C ARG A 167 -24.62 -7.63 1.71
N ASN A 168 -25.73 -8.25 1.31
CA ASN A 168 -26.01 -9.64 1.68
C ASN A 168 -24.99 -10.61 1.04
N ILE A 169 -24.60 -10.35 -0.21
CA ILE A 169 -23.53 -11.11 -0.89
C ILE A 169 -22.21 -10.93 -0.13
N MET A 170 -21.85 -9.69 0.22
CA MET A 170 -20.62 -9.40 0.97
C MET A 170 -20.59 -10.11 2.33
N ILE A 171 -21.70 -10.08 3.08
CA ILE A 171 -21.81 -10.79 4.36
C ILE A 171 -21.61 -12.30 4.17
N SER A 172 -22.22 -12.89 3.13
CA SER A 172 -22.06 -14.32 2.85
C SER A 172 -20.61 -14.69 2.53
N GLN A 173 -19.89 -13.85 1.78
CA GLN A 173 -18.47 -14.04 1.49
C GLN A 173 -17.60 -13.92 2.73
N LEU A 174 -17.87 -12.94 3.59
CA LEU A 174 -17.14 -12.75 4.85
C LEU A 174 -17.30 -13.96 5.78
N ILE A 175 -18.50 -14.52 5.88
CA ILE A 175 -18.76 -15.72 6.68
C ILE A 175 -17.95 -16.91 6.14
N GLN A 176 -17.91 -17.09 4.81
CA GLN A 176 -17.13 -18.16 4.18
C GLN A 176 -15.63 -18.02 4.46
N GLU A 177 -15.09 -16.81 4.38
CA GLU A 177 -13.66 -16.56 4.67
C GLU A 177 -13.32 -16.85 6.14
N ILE A 178 -14.18 -16.44 7.08
CA ILE A 178 -14.01 -16.77 8.50
C ILE A 178 -14.02 -18.29 8.73
N GLN A 179 -14.90 -19.03 8.05
CA GLN A 179 -14.96 -20.49 8.17
C GLN A 179 -13.67 -21.13 7.65
N LYS A 180 -13.21 -20.72 6.48
CA LYS A 180 -11.96 -21.21 5.89
C LYS A 180 -10.74 -20.93 6.77
N GLN A 181 -10.69 -19.74 7.38
CA GLN A 181 -9.64 -19.39 8.33
C GLN A 181 -9.69 -20.30 9.56
N ARG A 182 -10.88 -20.55 10.12
CA ARG A 182 -11.05 -21.46 11.27
C ARG A 182 -10.64 -22.89 10.96
N GLU A 183 -10.94 -23.40 9.78
CA GLU A 183 -10.49 -24.73 9.35
C GLU A 183 -8.96 -24.80 9.28
N THR A 184 -8.33 -23.76 8.73
CA THR A 184 -6.87 -23.64 8.68
C THR A 184 -6.26 -23.59 10.07
N ASP A 185 -6.85 -22.80 10.96
CA ASP A 185 -6.42 -22.69 12.35
C ASP A 185 -6.59 -24.03 13.09
N MET A 186 -7.69 -24.76 12.85
CA MET A 186 -7.90 -26.08 13.45
C MET A 186 -6.87 -27.11 12.99
N MET A 187 -6.51 -27.11 11.71
CA MET A 187 -5.43 -27.99 11.21
C MET A 187 -4.09 -27.68 11.87
N LEU A 188 -3.77 -26.40 12.07
CA LEU A 188 -2.54 -26.00 12.76
C LEU A 188 -2.55 -26.42 14.24
N ILE A 189 -3.70 -26.27 14.92
CA ILE A 189 -3.87 -26.72 16.30
C ILE A 189 -3.70 -28.24 16.39
N GLU A 190 -4.30 -29.01 15.48
CA GLU A 190 -4.18 -30.47 15.43
C GLU A 190 -2.72 -30.91 15.26
N GLN A 191 -2.02 -30.32 14.29
CA GLN A 191 -0.60 -30.60 14.06
C GLN A 191 0.26 -30.31 15.29
N ASN A 192 0.00 -29.20 15.98
CA ASN A 192 0.72 -28.85 17.20
C ASN A 192 0.42 -29.85 18.33
N ILE A 193 -0.84 -30.26 18.51
CA ILE A 193 -1.22 -31.25 19.54
C ILE A 193 -0.55 -32.59 19.26
N GLU A 194 -0.53 -33.05 18.01
CA GLU A 194 0.17 -34.29 17.64
C GLU A 194 1.67 -34.20 17.90
N TYR A 195 2.29 -33.07 17.55
CA TYR A 195 3.70 -32.80 17.85
C TYR A 195 3.98 -32.88 19.36
N PHE A 196 3.18 -32.21 20.20
CA PHE A 196 3.33 -32.27 21.66
C PHE A 196 3.12 -33.67 22.22
N ARG A 197 2.15 -34.42 21.68
CA ARG A 197 1.92 -35.82 22.08
C ARG A 197 3.14 -36.68 21.78
N SER A 198 3.73 -36.54 20.60
CA SER A 198 4.93 -37.31 20.21
C SER A 198 6.13 -37.03 21.13
N LEU A 199 6.37 -35.76 21.47
CA LEU A 199 7.43 -35.37 22.41
C LEU A 199 7.20 -35.92 23.82
N THR A 200 5.94 -35.94 24.26
CA THR A 200 5.58 -36.41 25.59
C THR A 200 5.78 -37.93 25.68
N VAL A 201 5.30 -38.68 24.68
CA VAL A 201 5.48 -40.14 24.61
C VAL A 201 6.96 -40.52 24.58
N GLU A 202 7.78 -39.81 23.82
CA GLU A 202 9.21 -40.11 23.73
C GLU A 202 9.92 -39.86 25.06
N LYS A 203 9.62 -38.76 25.75
CA LYS A 203 10.19 -38.50 27.09
C LYS A 203 9.76 -39.53 28.13
N PHE A 204 8.51 -40.00 28.10
CA PHE A 204 8.07 -41.07 28.99
C PHE A 204 8.81 -42.38 28.70
N ARG A 205 8.99 -42.72 27.41
CA ARG A 205 9.75 -43.91 26.99
C ARG A 205 11.22 -43.86 27.45
N GLU A 206 11.90 -42.73 27.28
CA GLU A 206 13.26 -42.54 27.77
C GLU A 206 13.34 -42.67 29.30
N ASN A 207 12.38 -42.11 30.03
CA ASN A 207 12.36 -42.16 31.48
C ASN A 207 12.13 -43.58 32.00
N ASP A 208 11.21 -44.34 31.39
CA ASP A 208 10.98 -45.75 31.71
C ASP A 208 12.23 -46.61 31.42
N GLU A 209 12.95 -46.33 30.33
CA GLU A 209 14.19 -47.02 29.98
C GLU A 209 15.33 -46.70 30.96
N LEU A 210 15.38 -45.48 31.50
CA LEU A 210 16.32 -45.10 32.57
C LEU A 210 15.97 -45.79 33.89
N LEU A 211 14.69 -45.79 34.26
CA LEU A 211 14.22 -46.47 35.47
C LEU A 211 14.51 -47.97 35.41
N GLY A 212 14.28 -48.62 34.26
CA GLY A 212 14.61 -50.03 34.06
C GLY A 212 16.09 -50.33 34.26
N ARG A 213 16.98 -49.48 33.74
CA ARG A 213 18.44 -49.60 33.93
C ARG A 213 18.87 -49.41 35.38
N LEU A 214 18.23 -48.49 36.11
CA LEU A 214 18.51 -48.28 37.53
C LEU A 214 18.08 -49.49 38.36
N VAL A 215 16.92 -50.08 38.05
CA VAL A 215 16.43 -51.30 38.72
C VAL A 215 17.36 -52.47 38.45
N SER A 216 17.75 -52.72 37.20
CA SER A 216 18.66 -53.82 36.86
C SER A 216 20.02 -53.67 37.53
N PHE A 217 20.55 -52.45 37.61
CA PHE A 217 21.81 -52.16 38.30
C PHE A 217 21.71 -52.40 39.82
N ALA A 218 20.58 -52.05 40.43
CA ALA A 218 20.33 -52.31 41.84
C ALA A 218 20.22 -53.82 42.14
N GLU A 219 19.56 -54.59 41.27
CA GLU A 219 19.47 -56.05 41.40
C GLU A 219 20.84 -56.73 41.26
N GLU A 220 21.67 -56.30 40.31
CA GLU A 220 23.01 -56.86 40.09
C GLU A 220 23.96 -56.60 41.26
N ASN A 221 23.85 -55.43 41.92
CA ASN A 221 24.64 -55.11 43.12
C ASN A 221 24.11 -55.77 44.40
N LEU A 222 22.83 -56.16 44.48
CA LEU A 222 22.27 -56.90 45.62
C LEU A 222 22.63 -58.40 45.61
N MET A 223 23.05 -58.93 44.45
CA MET A 223 23.43 -60.34 44.27
C MET A 223 24.95 -60.60 44.42
N ARG A 224 25.75 -59.57 44.70
CA ARG A 224 27.17 -59.66 45.07
C ARG A 224 27.36 -59.51 46.58
#